data_AF-A0A1F5ALQ9-F1
#
_entry.id   AF-A0A1F5ALQ9-F1
#
_cell.length_a   1.000
_cell.length_b   1.000
_cell.length_c   1.000
_cell.angle_alpha   90.00
_cell.angle_beta   90.00
_cell.angle_gamma   90.00
#
_symmetry.space_group_name_H-M   'P 1'
#
loop_
_entity.id
_entity.type
_entity.pdbx_description
1 polymer ?
#
loop_
_entity_poly.entity_id
_entity_poly.type
_entity_poly.pdbx_seq_one_letter_code
_entity_poly.pdbx_strand_id
1 'polypeptide(L)'
;MTGSSPSPGSAAPRLQGSADMGRVSFAQHCASCHNTDSEESRMGPGLKGLFQKERLPASGRPATEENIRRQMTVPFRSMPSFGDLPAQEVADIIAYLKSL
;
A
#
# COMPACT_ATOMS: atom_id res chain seq x y z
N MET A 1 8.80 -42.77 6.95
CA MET A 1 8.39 -41.68 6.05
C MET A 1 7.34 -40.81 6.74
N THR A 2 7.75 -40.00 7.71
CA THR A 2 6.87 -39.07 8.44
C THR A 2 6.79 -37.76 7.67
N GLY A 3 5.76 -37.62 6.85
CA GLY A 3 5.44 -36.36 6.17
C GLY A 3 4.89 -35.36 7.18
N SER A 4 5.69 -34.35 7.53
CA SER A 4 5.20 -33.16 8.22
C SER A 4 4.68 -32.20 7.15
N SER A 5 3.36 -32.12 7.00
CA SER A 5 2.73 -31.06 6.21
C SER A 5 2.78 -29.74 6.98
N PRO A 6 3.21 -28.62 6.40
CA PRO A 6 3.09 -27.32 7.04
C PRO A 6 1.63 -26.87 7.01
N SER A 7 1.11 -26.43 8.16
CA SER A 7 -0.17 -25.73 8.25
C SER A 7 -0.04 -24.34 7.60
N PRO A 8 -0.90 -23.97 6.64
CA PRO A 8 -0.92 -22.60 6.15
C PRO A 8 -1.61 -21.75 7.23
N GLY A 9 -0.81 -20.95 7.94
CA GLY A 9 -1.33 -19.85 8.75
C GLY A 9 -2.25 -19.00 7.87
N SER A 10 -3.51 -18.88 8.27
CA SER A 10 -4.57 -18.24 7.51
C SER A 10 -4.27 -16.76 7.31
N ALA A 11 -3.57 -16.42 6.24
CA ALA A 11 -3.70 -15.11 5.63
C ALA A 11 -5.12 -15.04 5.08
N ALA A 12 -5.92 -14.09 5.58
CA ALA A 12 -7.22 -13.80 5.00
C ALA A 12 -7.08 -13.68 3.46
N PRO A 13 -8.07 -14.15 2.67
CA PRO A 13 -8.02 -14.02 1.23
C PRO A 13 -7.71 -12.55 0.89
N ARG A 14 -6.56 -12.29 0.26
CA ARG A 14 -6.28 -10.95 -0.25
C ARG A 14 -7.30 -10.69 -1.33
N LEU A 15 -8.18 -9.71 -1.09
CA LEU A 15 -9.08 -9.21 -2.12
C LEU A 15 -8.25 -8.85 -3.35
N GLN A 16 -8.70 -9.31 -4.52
CA GLN A 16 -8.07 -8.97 -5.78
C GLN A 16 -8.43 -7.51 -6.09
N GLY A 17 -7.42 -6.64 -6.10
CA GLY A 17 -7.61 -5.23 -6.42
C GLY A 17 -7.57 -4.97 -7.94
N SER A 18 -8.28 -3.93 -8.37
CA SER A 18 -8.20 -3.35 -9.72
C SER A 18 -7.31 -2.10 -9.72
N ALA A 19 -6.27 -2.09 -10.55
CA ALA A 19 -5.39 -0.92 -10.66
C ALA A 19 -6.11 0.33 -11.20
N ASP A 20 -7.09 0.15 -12.10
CA ASP A 20 -7.89 1.25 -12.64
C ASP A 20 -8.76 1.90 -11.55
N MET A 21 -9.44 1.08 -10.74
CA MET A 21 -10.19 1.58 -9.58
C MET A 21 -9.27 2.18 -8.53
N GLY A 22 -8.10 1.57 -8.32
CA GLY A 22 -7.10 2.05 -7.39
C GLY A 22 -6.56 3.42 -7.77
N ARG A 23 -6.40 3.70 -9.06
CA ARG A 23 -6.04 5.03 -9.56
C ARG A 23 -7.11 6.07 -9.21
N VAL A 24 -8.39 5.72 -9.34
CA VAL A 24 -9.51 6.61 -9.00
C VAL A 24 -9.54 6.90 -7.50
N SER A 25 -9.43 5.87 -6.66
CA SER A 25 -9.39 6.05 -5.20
C SER A 25 -8.14 6.80 -4.74
N PHE A 26 -6.98 6.52 -5.34
CA PHE A 26 -5.75 7.26 -5.07
C PHE A 26 -5.89 8.76 -5.42
N ALA A 27 -6.55 9.08 -6.54
CA ALA A 27 -6.80 10.46 -6.94
C ALA A 27 -7.64 11.23 -5.91
N GLN A 28 -8.60 10.56 -5.28
CA GLN A 28 -9.50 11.15 -4.28
C GLN A 28 -8.83 11.34 -2.93
N HIS A 29 -7.97 10.40 -2.50
CA HIS A 29 -7.47 10.36 -1.12
C HIS A 29 -5.99 10.72 -0.96
N CYS A 30 -5.17 10.49 -1.98
CA CYS A 30 -3.72 10.47 -1.85
C CYS A 30 -3.00 11.47 -2.78
N ALA A 31 -3.61 11.79 -3.94
CA ALA A 31 -3.01 12.59 -5.00
C ALA A 31 -2.94 14.10 -4.70
N SER A 32 -3.38 14.57 -3.53
CA SER A 32 -3.03 15.90 -3.02
C SER A 32 -1.63 15.94 -2.39
N CYS A 33 -1.17 14.81 -1.84
CA CYS A 33 0.08 14.73 -1.08
C CYS A 33 1.18 13.91 -1.77
N HIS A 34 0.85 12.88 -2.54
CA HIS A 34 1.82 11.96 -3.14
C HIS A 34 1.85 12.02 -4.67
N ASN A 35 3.05 11.99 -5.26
CA ASN A 35 3.23 11.84 -6.70
C ASN A 35 3.45 10.36 -7.04
N THR A 36 2.93 9.88 -8.16
CA THR A 36 3.04 8.47 -8.59
C THR A 36 4.04 8.28 -9.73
N ASP A 37 4.42 9.36 -10.39
CA ASP A 37 5.27 9.45 -11.57
C ASP A 37 6.71 9.89 -11.24
N SER A 38 6.95 10.33 -10.00
CA SER A 38 8.23 10.78 -9.48
C SER A 38 8.50 10.25 -8.06
N GLU A 39 9.77 10.18 -7.69
CA GLU A 39 10.24 9.86 -6.33
C GLU A 39 10.39 11.13 -5.47
N GLU A 40 10.35 12.31 -6.09
CA GLU A 40 10.48 13.61 -5.43
C GLU A 40 9.38 13.83 -4.39
N SER A 41 9.79 14.31 -3.22
CA SER A 41 8.86 14.68 -2.15
C SER A 41 8.18 16.01 -2.44
N ARG A 42 6.89 16.09 -2.14
CA ARG A 42 6.16 17.37 -2.01
C ARG A 42 5.63 17.52 -0.59
N MET A 43 4.33 17.30 -0.36
CA MET A 43 3.77 17.14 0.99
C MET A 43 4.03 15.74 1.55
N GLY A 44 3.89 14.70 0.71
CA GLY A 44 4.32 13.33 0.98
C GLY A 44 5.48 12.91 0.07
N PRO A 45 6.13 11.78 0.37
CA PRO A 45 7.15 11.18 -0.52
C PRO A 45 6.56 10.78 -1.87
N GLY A 46 7.39 10.81 -2.92
CA GLY A 46 7.05 10.20 -4.20
C GLY A 46 6.92 8.68 -4.10
N LEU A 47 5.96 8.12 -4.83
CA LEU A 47 5.56 6.70 -4.75
C LEU A 47 5.87 5.93 -6.03
N LYS A 48 6.56 6.54 -7.00
CA LYS A 48 7.05 5.84 -8.19
C LYS A 48 7.90 4.63 -7.78
N GLY A 49 7.59 3.45 -8.32
CA GLY A 49 8.30 2.22 -7.99
C GLY A 49 8.33 1.88 -6.49
N LEU A 50 7.34 2.30 -5.68
CA LEU A 50 7.34 2.10 -4.22
C LEU A 50 7.60 0.63 -3.83
N PHE A 51 6.99 -0.32 -4.54
CA PHE A 51 7.15 -1.75 -4.28
C PHE A 51 8.50 -2.32 -4.74
N GLN A 52 9.27 -1.56 -5.52
CA GLN A 52 10.62 -1.93 -5.97
C GLN A 52 11.68 -1.49 -4.95
N LYS A 53 11.32 -0.63 -3.98
CA LYS A 53 12.22 -0.18 -2.92
C LYS A 53 12.34 -1.24 -1.82
N GLU A 54 13.47 -1.26 -1.13
CA GLU A 54 13.62 -2.13 0.04
C GLU A 54 12.81 -1.61 1.25
N ARG A 55 12.68 -0.28 1.38
CA ARG A 55 12.07 0.40 2.52
C ARG A 55 11.15 1.54 2.12
N LEU A 56 10.13 1.77 2.93
CA LEU A 56 9.22 2.90 2.82
C LEU A 56 9.96 4.21 3.11
N PRO A 57 9.82 5.24 2.27
CA PRO A 57 10.64 6.44 2.33
C PRO A 57 10.46 7.27 3.61
N ALA A 58 9.27 7.24 4.21
CA ALA A 58 8.98 8.03 5.41
C ALA A 58 9.20 7.27 6.72
N SER A 59 8.81 6.00 6.79
CA SER A 59 8.82 5.20 8.03
C SER A 59 10.00 4.24 8.15
N GLY A 60 10.79 4.02 7.09
CA GLY A 60 11.94 3.11 7.08
C GLY A 60 11.59 1.62 7.22
N ARG A 61 10.31 1.28 7.32
CA ARG A 61 9.81 -0.10 7.35
C ARG A 61 10.03 -0.78 5.99
N PRO A 62 10.19 -2.11 5.91
CA PRO A 62 10.28 -2.81 4.64
C PRO A 62 9.11 -2.47 3.70
N ALA A 63 9.34 -2.27 2.41
CA ALA A 63 8.30 -1.87 1.44
C ALA A 63 7.40 -3.04 1.00
N THR A 64 6.87 -3.79 1.97
CA THR A 64 5.94 -4.89 1.76
C THR A 64 4.49 -4.39 1.71
N GLU A 65 3.61 -5.13 1.05
CA GLU A 65 2.17 -4.82 1.02
C GLU A 65 1.57 -4.64 2.43
N GLU A 66 1.93 -5.50 3.39
CA GLU A 66 1.46 -5.41 4.78
C GLU A 66 1.85 -4.07 5.43
N ASN A 67 3.11 -3.68 5.27
CA ASN A 67 3.60 -2.42 5.81
C ASN A 67 2.95 -1.20 5.16
N ILE A 68 2.65 -1.26 3.85
CA ILE A 68 1.94 -0.21 3.13
C ILE A 68 0.48 -0.12 3.62
N ARG A 69 -0.23 -1.25 3.73
CA ARG A 69 -1.58 -1.28 4.33
C ARG A 69 -1.58 -0.69 5.73
N ARG A 70 -0.61 -1.07 6.58
CA ARG A 70 -0.47 -0.50 7.92
C ARG A 70 -0.11 1.00 7.89
N GLN A 71 0.61 1.46 6.88
CA GLN A 71 0.92 2.89 6.72
C GLN A 71 -0.34 3.70 6.38
N MET A 72 -1.32 3.11 5.68
CA MET A 72 -2.60 3.73 5.40
C MET A 72 -3.48 3.84 6.65
N THR A 73 -3.43 2.86 7.56
CA THR A 73 -4.31 2.85 8.74
C THR A 73 -3.70 3.48 9.99
N VAL A 74 -2.38 3.53 10.11
CA VAL A 74 -1.68 4.14 11.25
C VAL A 74 -1.19 5.53 10.84
N PRO A 75 -1.71 6.61 11.45
CA PRO A 75 -1.21 7.96 11.21
C PRO A 75 0.29 8.05 11.39
N PHE A 76 0.95 8.81 10.52
CA PHE A 76 2.40 9.00 10.59
C PHE A 76 2.77 10.40 10.16
N ARG A 77 3.31 11.20 11.10
CA ARG A 77 3.56 12.62 10.88
C ARG A 77 2.28 13.31 10.39
N SER A 78 2.32 13.95 9.22
CA SER A 78 1.17 14.62 8.61
C SER A 78 0.31 13.71 7.73
N MET A 79 0.63 12.42 7.60
CA MET A 79 -0.20 11.45 6.86
C MET A 79 -1.35 10.99 7.77
N PRO A 80 -2.62 11.28 7.41
CA PRO A 80 -3.79 10.87 8.21
C PRO A 80 -4.03 9.35 8.11
N SER A 81 -4.93 8.85 8.97
CA SER A 81 -5.44 7.48 8.84
C SER A 81 -6.51 7.41 7.75
N PHE A 82 -6.55 6.26 7.07
CA PHE A 82 -7.54 5.84 6.10
C PHE A 82 -8.18 4.50 6.52
N GLY A 83 -8.23 4.22 7.82
CA GLY A 83 -8.80 2.98 8.37
C GLY A 83 -10.28 2.76 8.07
N ASP A 84 -11.01 3.84 7.75
CA ASP A 84 -12.43 3.80 7.39
C ASP A 84 -12.69 3.43 5.92
N LEU A 85 -11.63 3.34 5.09
CA LEU A 85 -11.80 2.93 3.70
C LEU A 85 -12.25 1.46 3.61
N PRO A 86 -13.20 1.13 2.72
CA PRO A 86 -13.60 -0.24 2.45
C PRO A 86 -12.40 -1.12 2.10
N ALA A 87 -12.42 -2.38 2.54
CA ALA A 87 -11.32 -3.31 2.29
C ALA A 87 -11.01 -3.50 0.78
N GLN A 88 -12.03 -3.43 -0.08
CA GLN A 88 -11.86 -3.50 -1.53
C GLN A 88 -11.14 -2.26 -2.08
N GLU A 89 -11.49 -1.07 -1.61
CA GLU A 89 -10.84 0.17 -2.03
C GLU A 89 -9.36 0.20 -1.62
N VAL A 90 -9.04 -0.29 -0.42
CA VAL A 90 -7.63 -0.49 -0.01
C VAL A 90 -6.93 -1.48 -0.95
N ALA A 91 -7.58 -2.60 -1.32
CA ALA A 91 -7.00 -3.57 -2.24
C ALA A 91 -6.75 -2.97 -3.63
N ASP A 92 -7.68 -2.15 -4.13
CA ASP A 92 -7.57 -1.44 -5.40
C ASP A 92 -6.40 -0.45 -5.38
N ILE A 93 -6.29 0.39 -4.33
CA ILE A 93 -5.15 1.31 -4.15
C ILE A 93 -3.83 0.55 -4.14
N ILE A 94 -3.75 -0.57 -3.43
CA ILE A 94 -2.54 -1.41 -3.39
C ILE A 94 -2.22 -1.97 -4.78
N ALA A 95 -3.22 -2.42 -5.55
CA ALA A 95 -3.02 -2.92 -6.91
C ALA A 95 -2.49 -1.82 -7.84
N TYR A 96 -3.01 -0.59 -7.70
CA TYR A 96 -2.51 0.56 -8.44
C TYR A 96 -1.05 0.88 -8.06
N LEU A 97 -0.73 0.96 -6.76
CA LEU A 97 0.64 1.23 -6.30
C LEU A 97 1.65 0.17 -6.77
N LYS A 98 1.23 -1.09 -6.94
CA LYS A 98 2.07 -2.16 -7.50
C LYS A 98 2.35 -2.00 -9.00
N SER A 99 1.52 -1.23 -9.71
CA SER A 99 1.70 -0.94 -11.14
C SER A 99 2.62 0.25 -11.43
N LEU A 100 3.09 0.96 -10.39
CA LEU A 100 3.93 2.17 -10.49
C LEU A 100 5.44 1.90 -10.58
#